data_AF-A0A7K2HYN4-F1
#
_entry.id   AF-A0A7K2HYN4-F1
#
_cell.length_a   1.000
_cell.length_b   1.000
_cell.length_c   1.000
_cell.angle_alpha   90.00
_cell.angle_beta   90.00
_cell.angle_gamma   90.00
#
_symmetry.space_group_name_H-M   'P 1'
#
loop_
_entity.id
_entity.type
_entity.pdbx_description
1 polymer ?
#
loop_
_entity_poly.entity_id
_entity_poly.type
_entity_poly.pdbx_seq_one_letter_code
_entity_poly.pdbx_strand_id
1 'polypeptide(L)'
;MTIDIADAQRDSVRTAILGGEVASRYVGGVSFPAKLALVTSLLLTLVAMVTLGLIGLIVAVVLIPGTIAAVIDFGGGSIAGRRLHHRHERRRRRRGEHLFIGVDDPDYGNPDIDPGWLRPVPLGKVEPLDLTGTGLDDMFILWHHNPGEANYFSLVLSVQGLAEGLRSDNTWAQNQQALSESVYNVCARRTSHVKSLQMVSRSVPSDLNPHEAWITERVAALDPALAERLRGPIISYGELIDDIRPYAEDHRCYIAVCIGETPALMKQAARLAGSKGAAVEGGVALVIRDEVANIQRALQASGYGRVDVLGEQRACSVFRSFINPTYPLDQHEGVRWETCFPSYVGTPEAIVVRADPDDPEAVAWHTRVATVPPGKVAPVPLGPAWLAPMLTGVEPDEGDPTEGVPPSPTIRTLAVRMDFVPADRARQVAKKHRTSDAAAALEAEQRGRISDGTSEVMADASARRAQDLKEGSGYHGVIWSMSVSVTGRDPDDCDRACARVAAAADESAITELRWRKGDHDIAMFWTLPMGRGLATTRYTR
;
A
#
# COMPACT_ATOMS: atom_id res chain seq x y z
N MET A 1 12.44 7.20 43.92
CA MET A 1 13.00 8.19 42.97
C MET A 1 13.57 7.59 41.70
N THR A 2 14.22 6.41 41.71
CA THR A 2 14.68 5.72 40.48
C THR A 2 13.65 4.75 39.87
N ILE A 3 12.60 4.38 40.61
CA ILE A 3 11.50 3.53 40.12
C ILE A 3 10.41 4.37 39.44
N ASP A 4 10.12 5.56 39.98
CA ASP A 4 9.09 6.46 39.43
C ASP A 4 9.42 7.04 38.04
N ILE A 5 10.70 7.10 37.65
CA ILE A 5 11.12 7.56 36.31
C ILE A 5 10.96 6.44 35.28
N ALA A 6 11.10 5.17 35.69
CA ALA A 6 10.89 4.03 34.80
C ALA A 6 9.41 3.77 34.52
N ASP A 7 8.54 4.03 35.50
CA ASP A 7 7.08 3.97 35.30
C ASP A 7 6.55 5.19 34.52
N ALA A 8 7.09 6.39 34.74
CA ALA A 8 6.74 7.57 33.93
C ALA A 8 7.15 7.45 32.45
N GLN A 9 8.19 6.67 32.13
CA GLN A 9 8.55 6.35 30.74
C GLN A 9 7.64 5.28 30.11
N ARG A 10 6.96 4.45 30.92
CA ARG A 10 5.96 3.48 30.44
C ARG A 10 4.59 4.12 30.17
N ASP A 11 4.32 5.28 30.77
CA ASP A 11 3.07 6.04 30.57
C ASP A 11 3.10 7.00 29.37
N SER A 12 4.27 7.28 28.77
CA SER A 12 4.35 8.10 27.56
C SER A 12 4.18 7.25 26.30
N VAL A 13 3.03 7.36 25.65
CA VAL A 13 2.78 6.77 24.32
C VAL A 13 3.89 7.21 23.35
N ARG A 14 4.59 6.24 22.75
CA ARG A 14 5.68 6.53 21.81
C ARG A 14 5.13 7.18 20.55
N THR A 15 5.68 8.33 20.20
CA THR A 15 5.37 9.05 18.95
C THR A 15 6.49 8.88 17.91
N ALA A 16 6.15 8.90 16.62
CA ALA A 16 7.10 8.90 15.51
C ALA A 16 6.95 10.16 14.65
N ILE A 17 8.02 10.60 13.99
CA ILE A 17 7.97 11.70 13.00
C ILE A 17 8.27 11.09 11.63
N LEU A 18 7.29 11.09 10.73
CA LEU A 18 7.43 10.54 9.37
C LEU A 18 7.64 11.65 8.31
N GLY A 19 7.21 12.88 8.60
CA GLY A 19 7.13 14.00 7.66
C GLY A 19 8.44 14.78 7.45
N GLY A 20 8.55 15.41 6.27
CA GLY A 20 9.58 16.40 5.91
C GLY A 20 10.98 15.88 5.57
N GLU A 21 11.26 14.59 5.76
CA GLU A 21 12.60 14.04 5.51
C GLU A 21 12.94 13.77 4.05
N VAL A 22 11.94 13.57 3.19
CA VAL A 22 12.17 13.15 1.79
C VAL A 22 12.08 14.34 0.82
N ALA A 23 11.34 15.39 1.17
CA ALA A 23 11.11 16.52 0.26
C ALA A 23 12.34 17.44 0.10
N SER A 24 13.17 17.59 1.15
CA SER A 24 14.17 18.68 1.19
C SER A 24 15.62 18.24 1.38
N ARG A 25 15.89 16.98 1.73
CA ARG A 25 17.20 16.59 2.32
C ARG A 25 18.27 16.11 1.34
N TYR A 26 17.93 15.97 0.05
CA TYR A 26 18.96 15.77 -0.97
C TYR A 26 19.40 17.12 -1.49
N VAL A 27 20.59 17.57 -1.09
CA VAL A 27 21.29 18.70 -1.74
C VAL A 27 21.31 18.45 -3.25
N GLY A 28 20.45 19.20 -3.94
CA GLY A 28 20.21 19.12 -5.36
C GLY A 28 18.85 18.56 -5.79
N GLY A 29 18.11 17.75 -5.02
CA GLY A 29 16.76 17.23 -5.37
C GLY A 29 16.61 16.50 -6.71
N VAL A 30 17.69 16.44 -7.50
CA VAL A 30 17.69 16.05 -8.90
C VAL A 30 17.96 14.54 -8.94
N SER A 31 17.05 13.79 -9.54
CA SER A 31 17.18 12.35 -9.75
C SER A 31 18.50 12.02 -10.48
N PHE A 32 19.06 10.82 -10.30
CA PHE A 32 20.29 10.41 -11.01
C PHE A 32 20.23 10.64 -12.54
N PRO A 33 19.13 10.29 -13.24
CA PRO A 33 18.99 10.58 -14.67
C PRO A 33 19.08 12.07 -14.98
N ALA A 34 18.58 12.90 -14.08
CA ALA A 34 18.57 14.32 -14.26
C ALA A 34 19.92 14.99 -13.92
N LYS A 35 20.70 14.42 -12.99
CA LYS A 35 22.12 14.78 -12.81
C LYS A 35 22.92 14.44 -14.06
N LEU A 36 22.68 13.25 -14.63
CA LEU A 36 23.29 12.83 -15.89
C LEU A 36 22.91 13.80 -17.02
N ALA A 37 21.63 14.17 -17.13
CA ALA A 37 21.17 15.13 -18.14
C ALA A 37 21.87 16.49 -18.00
N LEU A 38 22.03 17.00 -16.78
CA LEU A 38 22.76 18.24 -16.51
C LEU A 38 24.24 18.13 -16.90
N VAL A 39 24.93 17.05 -16.49
CA VAL A 39 26.33 16.81 -16.88
C VAL A 39 26.49 16.71 -18.40
N THR A 40 25.62 15.96 -19.07
CA THR A 40 25.63 15.84 -20.54
C THR A 40 25.37 17.18 -21.21
N SER A 41 24.41 17.96 -20.70
CA SER A 41 24.13 19.31 -21.22
C SER A 41 25.35 20.21 -21.09
N LEU A 42 26.05 20.19 -19.95
CA LEU A 42 27.27 20.96 -19.73
C LEU A 42 28.39 20.57 -20.70
N LEU A 43 28.60 19.26 -20.91
CA LEU A 43 29.60 18.75 -21.86
C LEU A 43 29.28 19.15 -23.31
N LEU A 44 28.03 18.99 -23.75
CA LEU A 44 27.59 19.41 -25.08
C LEU A 44 27.78 20.91 -25.29
N THR A 45 27.49 21.69 -24.24
CA THR A 45 27.69 23.13 -24.25
C THR A 45 29.16 23.51 -24.40
N LEU A 46 30.05 22.84 -23.65
CA LEU A 46 31.50 23.04 -23.75
C LEU A 46 32.02 22.73 -25.16
N VAL A 47 31.60 21.60 -25.74
CA VAL A 47 31.96 21.23 -27.12
C VAL A 47 31.45 22.25 -28.12
N ALA A 48 30.20 22.72 -27.96
CA ALA A 48 29.63 23.74 -28.83
C ALA A 48 30.39 25.07 -28.73
N MET A 49 30.79 25.50 -27.54
CA MET A 49 31.60 26.72 -27.37
C MET A 49 32.97 26.60 -28.06
N VAL A 50 33.64 25.45 -27.94
CA VAL A 50 34.95 25.22 -28.57
C VAL A 50 34.86 25.16 -30.10
N THR A 51 33.79 24.56 -30.64
CA THR A 51 33.66 24.32 -32.10
C THR A 51 32.96 25.46 -32.85
N LEU A 52 32.01 26.15 -32.23
CA LEU A 52 31.13 27.13 -32.87
C LEU A 52 31.29 28.57 -32.33
N GLY A 53 32.18 28.79 -31.35
CA GLY A 53 32.47 30.13 -30.81
C GLY A 53 31.23 30.83 -30.24
N LEU A 54 30.91 32.03 -30.74
CA LEU A 54 29.76 32.85 -30.31
C LEU A 54 28.41 32.14 -30.46
N ILE A 55 28.25 31.29 -31.48
CA ILE A 55 27.02 30.48 -31.64
C ILE A 55 26.94 29.43 -30.52
N GLY A 56 28.08 28.86 -30.11
CA GLY A 56 28.16 27.96 -28.97
C GLY A 56 27.75 28.61 -27.64
N LEU A 57 28.02 29.91 -27.47
CA LEU A 57 27.53 30.68 -26.32
C LEU A 57 26.00 30.81 -26.31
N ILE A 58 25.38 31.03 -27.48
CA ILE A 58 23.92 31.07 -27.60
C ILE A 58 23.32 29.69 -27.25
N VAL A 59 23.92 28.61 -27.75
CA VAL A 59 23.52 27.24 -27.39
C VAL A 59 23.61 27.03 -25.88
N ALA A 60 24.65 27.56 -25.22
CA ALA A 60 24.80 27.48 -23.77
C ALA A 60 23.67 28.15 -22.99
N VAL A 61 23.34 29.38 -23.38
CA VAL A 61 22.30 30.20 -22.74
C VAL A 61 20.92 29.55 -22.87
N VAL A 62 20.69 28.74 -23.90
CA VAL A 62 19.41 28.04 -24.10
C VAL A 62 19.42 26.63 -23.48
N LEU A 63 20.46 25.85 -23.73
CA LEU A 63 20.51 24.42 -23.39
C LEU A 63 20.57 24.18 -21.88
N ILE A 64 21.38 24.95 -21.15
CA ILE A 64 21.55 24.77 -19.70
C ILE A 64 20.25 25.15 -18.96
N PRO A 65 19.69 26.38 -19.13
CA PRO A 65 18.41 26.73 -18.48
C PRO A 65 17.25 25.85 -18.95
N GLY A 66 17.21 25.46 -20.23
CA GLY A 66 16.19 24.55 -20.75
C GLY A 66 16.26 23.17 -20.12
N THR A 67 17.46 22.62 -19.92
CA THR A 67 17.67 21.33 -19.24
C THR A 67 17.27 21.43 -17.77
N ILE A 68 17.66 22.51 -17.10
CA ILE A 68 17.28 22.78 -15.71
C ILE A 68 15.75 22.84 -15.58
N ALA A 69 15.07 23.65 -16.40
CA ALA A 69 13.61 23.77 -16.37
C ALA A 69 12.90 22.44 -16.70
N ALA A 70 13.47 21.62 -17.58
CA ALA A 70 12.93 20.31 -17.92
C ALA A 70 13.05 19.29 -16.78
N VAL A 71 14.06 19.46 -15.92
CA VAL A 71 14.48 18.53 -14.87
C VAL A 71 13.94 18.90 -13.49
N ILE A 72 13.83 20.20 -13.17
CA ILE A 72 13.34 20.65 -11.87
C ILE A 72 11.94 20.11 -11.63
N ASP A 73 11.71 19.63 -10.41
CA ASP A 73 10.40 19.22 -9.93
C ASP A 73 9.64 20.45 -9.41
N PHE A 74 8.47 20.71 -10.00
CA PHE A 74 7.59 21.82 -9.61
C PHE A 74 6.38 21.31 -8.80
N GLY A 75 6.58 20.31 -7.94
CA GLY A 75 5.52 19.79 -7.06
C GLY A 75 4.61 18.73 -7.69
N GLY A 76 5.00 18.17 -8.83
CA GLY A 76 4.20 17.19 -9.58
C GLY A 76 5.03 16.33 -10.54
N GLY A 77 6.34 16.27 -10.31
CA GLY A 77 7.30 15.68 -11.22
C GLY A 77 7.82 16.69 -12.25
N SER A 78 9.00 16.39 -12.80
CA SER A 78 9.64 17.21 -13.82
C SER A 78 8.82 17.28 -15.10
N ILE A 79 8.96 18.35 -15.88
CA ILE A 79 8.26 18.50 -17.18
C ILE A 79 8.63 17.36 -18.12
N ALA A 80 9.91 16.98 -18.14
CA ALA A 80 10.39 15.83 -18.92
C ALA A 80 9.74 14.52 -18.44
N GLY A 81 9.65 14.32 -17.13
CA GLY A 81 8.98 13.16 -16.53
C GLY A 81 7.51 13.06 -16.94
N ARG A 82 6.76 14.17 -16.86
CA ARG A 82 5.35 14.23 -17.26
C ARG A 82 5.16 13.92 -18.75
N ARG A 83 6.00 14.50 -19.63
CA ARG A 83 5.95 14.21 -21.07
C ARG A 83 6.31 12.76 -21.38
N LEU A 84 7.31 12.19 -20.69
CA LEU A 84 7.69 10.80 -20.87
C LEU A 84 6.57 9.86 -20.41
N HIS A 85 5.96 10.15 -19.26
CA HIS A 85 4.80 9.41 -18.75
C HIS A 85 3.63 9.47 -19.74
N HIS A 86 3.28 10.65 -20.25
CA HIS A 86 2.21 10.78 -21.24
C HIS A 86 2.48 10.02 -22.55
N ARG A 87 3.74 10.05 -23.03
CA ARG A 87 4.15 9.26 -24.22
C ARG A 87 4.07 7.76 -23.96
N HIS A 88 4.55 7.32 -22.81
CA HIS A 88 4.48 5.93 -22.39
C HIS A 88 3.02 5.48 -22.33
N GLU A 89 2.16 6.26 -21.67
CA GLU A 89 0.75 5.95 -21.49
C GLU A 89 -0.01 5.91 -22.82
N ARG A 90 0.26 6.85 -23.72
CA ARG A 90 -0.29 6.80 -25.08
C ARG A 90 0.12 5.52 -25.83
N ARG A 91 1.34 5.04 -25.63
CA ARG A 91 1.81 3.79 -26.23
C ARG A 91 1.14 2.57 -25.60
N ARG A 92 0.98 2.55 -24.28
CA ARG A 92 0.27 1.49 -23.54
C ARG A 92 -1.18 1.36 -24.00
N ARG A 93 -1.90 2.48 -24.08
CA ARG A 93 -3.29 2.50 -24.53
C ARG A 93 -3.47 2.01 -25.95
N ARG A 94 -2.57 2.40 -26.86
CA ARG A 94 -2.54 1.88 -28.24
C ARG A 94 -2.31 0.37 -28.34
N ARG A 95 -1.66 -0.24 -27.34
CA ARG A 95 -1.43 -1.68 -27.25
C ARG A 95 -2.51 -2.41 -26.45
N GLY A 96 -3.55 -1.71 -25.99
CA GLY A 96 -4.61 -2.32 -25.18
C GLY A 96 -4.17 -2.72 -23.77
N GLU A 97 -3.02 -2.26 -23.25
CA GLU A 97 -2.49 -2.70 -21.94
C GLU A 97 -3.26 -2.17 -20.72
N HIS A 98 -4.26 -1.33 -20.96
CA HIS A 98 -5.15 -0.73 -19.97
C HIS A 98 -6.48 -1.50 -19.89
N LEU A 99 -6.68 -2.49 -20.76
CA LEU A 99 -7.86 -3.32 -20.85
C LEU A 99 -7.44 -4.75 -20.51
N PHE A 100 -8.22 -5.41 -19.67
CA PHE A 100 -8.07 -6.83 -19.40
C PHE A 100 -9.46 -7.45 -19.41
N ILE A 101 -9.63 -8.52 -20.18
CA ILE A 101 -10.85 -9.32 -20.24
C ILE A 101 -10.50 -10.69 -19.67
N GLY A 102 -11.16 -11.09 -18.59
CA GLY A 102 -10.94 -12.37 -17.93
C GLY A 102 -11.53 -13.52 -18.75
N VAL A 103 -11.02 -14.74 -18.52
CA VAL A 103 -11.46 -15.95 -19.26
C VAL A 103 -12.95 -16.25 -19.04
N ASP A 104 -13.48 -15.86 -17.88
CA ASP A 104 -14.88 -16.08 -17.50
C ASP A 104 -15.83 -15.00 -18.06
N ASP A 105 -15.32 -14.01 -18.81
CA ASP A 105 -16.11 -12.91 -19.35
C ASP A 105 -16.70 -13.27 -20.72
N PRO A 106 -17.99 -12.95 -21.01
CA PRO A 106 -18.59 -13.15 -22.32
C PRO A 106 -17.83 -12.51 -23.49
N ASP A 107 -17.13 -11.41 -23.24
CA ASP A 107 -16.34 -10.70 -24.26
C ASP A 107 -14.95 -11.32 -24.49
N TYR A 108 -14.57 -12.37 -23.74
CA TYR A 108 -13.26 -13.01 -23.85
C TYR A 108 -13.04 -13.63 -25.24
N GLY A 109 -11.90 -13.32 -25.86
CA GLY A 109 -11.56 -13.79 -27.20
C GLY A 109 -12.27 -13.06 -28.35
N ASN A 110 -13.09 -12.04 -28.06
CA ASN A 110 -13.66 -11.17 -29.09
C ASN A 110 -12.57 -10.24 -29.66
N PRO A 111 -12.17 -10.36 -30.94
CA PRO A 111 -11.04 -9.60 -31.50
C PRO A 111 -11.27 -8.08 -31.57
N ASP A 112 -12.52 -7.61 -31.48
CA ASP A 112 -12.84 -6.18 -31.53
C ASP A 112 -12.68 -5.49 -30.16
N ILE A 113 -12.75 -6.27 -29.07
CA ILE A 113 -12.75 -5.77 -27.69
C ILE A 113 -11.52 -6.28 -26.94
N ASP A 114 -11.28 -7.60 -26.97
CA ASP A 114 -10.22 -8.26 -26.21
C ASP A 114 -8.86 -8.15 -26.92
N PRO A 115 -7.85 -7.50 -26.30
CA PRO A 115 -6.49 -7.48 -26.80
C PRO A 115 -5.76 -8.83 -26.71
N GLY A 116 -6.36 -9.85 -26.07
CA GLY A 116 -5.85 -11.21 -25.97
C GLY A 116 -4.81 -11.40 -24.87
N TRP A 117 -4.88 -10.60 -23.79
CA TRP A 117 -3.95 -10.73 -22.67
C TRP A 117 -4.38 -11.86 -21.73
N LEU A 118 -3.51 -12.85 -21.52
CA LEU A 118 -3.77 -13.95 -20.58
C LEU A 118 -3.86 -13.51 -19.11
N ARG A 119 -3.20 -12.40 -18.77
CA ARG A 119 -3.16 -11.83 -17.42
C ARG A 119 -3.14 -10.31 -17.51
N PRO A 120 -3.55 -9.58 -16.47
CA PRO A 120 -3.42 -8.13 -16.43
C PRO A 120 -1.98 -7.71 -16.70
N VAL A 121 -1.72 -6.97 -17.77
CA VAL A 121 -0.37 -6.49 -18.11
C VAL A 121 0.31 -5.75 -16.94
N PRO A 122 -0.41 -4.91 -16.15
CA PRO A 122 0.20 -4.23 -15.00
C PRO A 122 0.69 -5.14 -13.87
N LEU A 123 0.19 -6.39 -13.80
CA LEU A 123 0.69 -7.40 -12.86
C LEU A 123 2.18 -7.71 -13.13
N GLY A 124 2.61 -7.64 -14.39
CA GLY A 124 3.95 -8.01 -14.80
C GLY A 124 4.20 -9.52 -14.75
N LYS A 125 5.45 -9.92 -14.56
CA LYS A 125 5.86 -11.31 -14.45
C LYS A 125 5.71 -11.81 -13.02
N VAL A 126 4.52 -12.33 -12.74
CA VAL A 126 4.16 -12.96 -11.48
C VAL A 126 3.52 -14.31 -11.76
N GLU A 127 4.03 -15.34 -11.11
CA GLU A 127 3.49 -16.69 -11.21
C GLU A 127 3.60 -17.44 -9.87
N PRO A 128 2.65 -18.32 -9.55
CA PRO A 128 2.77 -19.18 -8.39
C PRO A 128 3.92 -20.17 -8.60
N LEU A 129 4.64 -20.49 -7.52
CA LEU A 129 5.57 -21.61 -7.53
C LEU A 129 4.80 -22.92 -7.65
N ASP A 130 5.26 -23.81 -8.54
CA ASP A 130 4.75 -25.17 -8.59
C ASP A 130 5.28 -25.96 -7.39
N LEU A 131 4.39 -26.20 -6.42
CA LEU A 131 4.68 -26.95 -5.21
C LEU A 131 4.12 -28.37 -5.26
N THR A 132 3.59 -28.80 -6.41
CA THR A 132 2.91 -30.09 -6.57
C THR A 132 3.83 -31.24 -6.15
N GLY A 133 3.38 -32.03 -5.17
CA GLY A 133 4.10 -33.21 -4.68
C GLY A 133 5.27 -32.89 -3.75
N THR A 134 5.41 -31.64 -3.30
CA THR A 134 6.42 -31.24 -2.30
C THR A 134 5.93 -31.40 -0.85
N GLY A 135 4.63 -31.65 -0.65
CA GLY A 135 3.99 -31.68 0.67
C GLY A 135 3.77 -30.29 1.28
N LEU A 136 3.97 -29.23 0.48
CA LEU A 136 3.64 -27.84 0.79
C LEU A 136 2.60 -27.30 -0.20
N ASP A 137 1.78 -28.19 -0.77
CA ASP A 137 0.80 -27.90 -1.83
C ASP A 137 -0.25 -26.86 -1.39
N ASP A 138 -0.52 -26.76 -0.09
CA ASP A 138 -1.45 -25.79 0.49
C ASP A 138 -0.90 -24.35 0.52
N MET A 139 0.42 -24.16 0.35
CA MET A 139 1.05 -22.84 0.36
C MET A 139 0.91 -22.17 -1.01
N PHE A 140 0.57 -20.88 -0.99
CA PHE A 140 0.52 -20.08 -2.20
C PHE A 140 1.64 -19.03 -2.19
N ILE A 141 2.71 -19.32 -2.93
CA ILE A 141 3.90 -18.48 -3.02
C ILE A 141 3.96 -17.90 -4.42
N LEU A 142 3.89 -16.57 -4.53
CA LEU A 142 4.02 -15.87 -5.80
C LEU A 142 5.48 -15.45 -6.03
N TRP A 143 6.05 -15.81 -7.18
CA TRP A 143 7.36 -15.36 -7.61
C TRP A 143 7.24 -14.15 -8.53
N HIS A 144 7.86 -13.04 -8.14
CA HIS A 144 7.91 -11.80 -8.91
C HIS A 144 9.29 -11.67 -9.54
N HIS A 145 9.36 -11.65 -10.88
CA HIS A 145 10.60 -11.59 -11.65
C HIS A 145 10.55 -10.58 -12.80
N ASN A 146 10.02 -9.39 -12.51
CA ASN A 146 9.92 -8.30 -13.48
C ASN A 146 11.31 -7.85 -13.96
N PRO A 147 11.54 -7.71 -15.28
CA PRO A 147 12.80 -7.20 -15.79
C PRO A 147 13.13 -5.80 -15.24
N GLY A 148 14.33 -5.65 -14.67
CA GLY A 148 14.79 -4.38 -14.10
C GLY A 148 14.44 -4.16 -12.63
N GLU A 149 13.74 -5.10 -12.00
CA GLU A 149 13.50 -5.12 -10.55
C GLU A 149 14.21 -6.33 -9.93
N ALA A 150 14.53 -6.25 -8.62
CA ALA A 150 15.08 -7.39 -7.90
C ALA A 150 13.98 -8.42 -7.63
N ASN A 151 14.20 -9.66 -8.05
CA ASN A 151 13.25 -10.75 -7.86
C ASN A 151 12.94 -10.99 -6.38
N TYR A 152 11.70 -11.39 -6.10
CA TYR A 152 11.26 -11.73 -4.75
C TYR A 152 10.08 -12.70 -4.77
N PHE A 153 9.88 -13.38 -3.66
CA PHE A 153 8.71 -14.21 -3.39
C PHE A 153 7.74 -13.45 -2.47
N SER A 154 6.44 -13.59 -2.67
CA SER A 154 5.43 -13.01 -1.79
C SER A 154 4.39 -14.03 -1.34
N LEU A 155 3.90 -13.88 -0.12
CA LEU A 155 2.81 -14.65 0.46
C LEU A 155 1.83 -13.74 1.17
N VAL A 156 0.57 -14.15 1.26
CA VAL A 156 -0.48 -13.39 1.92
C VAL A 156 -0.86 -14.04 3.24
N LEU A 157 -0.89 -13.24 4.30
CA LEU A 157 -1.40 -13.61 5.61
C LEU A 157 -2.72 -12.86 5.83
N SER A 158 -3.75 -13.56 6.29
CA SER A 158 -4.91 -12.92 6.91
C SER A 158 -4.60 -12.69 8.39
N VAL A 159 -4.82 -11.47 8.86
CA VAL A 159 -4.53 -11.07 10.24
C VAL A 159 -5.80 -10.53 10.87
N GLN A 160 -6.28 -11.23 11.88
CA GLN A 160 -7.32 -10.70 12.73
C GLN A 160 -6.73 -9.58 13.60
N GLY A 161 -7.30 -8.39 13.46
CA GLY A 161 -6.96 -7.22 14.27
C GLY A 161 -7.21 -7.45 15.77
N LEU A 162 -6.84 -6.45 16.56
CA LEU A 162 -7.09 -6.47 17.99
C LEU A 162 -8.58 -6.16 18.22
N ALA A 163 -9.28 -6.99 19.01
CA ALA A 163 -10.69 -6.76 19.30
C ALA A 163 -10.90 -5.39 19.97
N GLU A 164 -11.70 -4.54 19.34
CA GLU A 164 -11.82 -3.10 19.60
C GLU A 164 -12.68 -2.78 20.86
N GLY A 165 -13.58 -3.69 21.26
CA GLY A 165 -14.67 -3.35 22.17
C GLY A 165 -14.36 -3.15 23.67
N LEU A 166 -13.13 -3.38 24.16
CA LEU A 166 -12.83 -3.35 25.61
C LEU A 166 -11.43 -2.83 25.98
N ARG A 167 -10.69 -2.23 25.04
CA ARG A 167 -9.27 -1.88 25.26
C ARG A 167 -9.06 -0.37 25.32
N SER A 168 -8.24 0.07 26.27
CA SER A 168 -7.83 1.48 26.38
C SER A 168 -6.83 1.85 25.29
N ASP A 169 -6.74 3.14 24.94
CA ASP A 169 -5.74 3.69 24.00
C ASP A 169 -4.30 3.29 24.38
N ASN A 170 -4.02 3.15 25.68
CA ASN A 170 -2.71 2.70 26.18
C ASN A 170 -2.43 1.25 25.75
N THR A 171 -3.42 0.37 25.81
CA THR A 171 -3.29 -1.02 25.35
C THR A 171 -3.04 -1.07 23.84
N TRP A 172 -3.64 -0.17 23.06
CA TRP A 172 -3.35 -0.05 21.63
C TRP A 172 -1.90 0.37 21.37
N ALA A 173 -1.43 1.40 22.07
CA ALA A 173 -0.06 1.88 22.00
C ALA A 173 0.97 0.78 22.34
N GLN A 174 0.71 0.00 23.39
CA GLN A 174 1.56 -1.11 23.81
C GLN A 174 1.64 -2.21 22.75
N ASN A 175 0.51 -2.59 22.14
CA ASN A 175 0.50 -3.63 21.10
C ASN A 175 1.23 -3.17 19.83
N GLN A 176 1.10 -1.90 19.46
CA GLN A 176 1.84 -1.34 18.33
C GLN A 176 3.34 -1.24 18.60
N GLN A 177 3.74 -0.95 19.84
CA GLN A 177 5.13 -1.05 20.25
C GLN A 177 5.62 -2.51 20.16
N ALA A 178 4.83 -3.48 20.63
CA ALA A 178 5.14 -4.90 20.54
C ALA A 178 5.28 -5.38 19.09
N LEU A 179 4.46 -4.86 18.16
CA LEU A 179 4.60 -5.11 16.71
C LEU A 179 5.99 -4.68 16.22
N SER A 180 6.44 -3.48 16.60
CA SER A 180 7.76 -3.01 16.22
C SER A 180 8.88 -3.86 16.85
N GLU A 181 8.77 -4.16 18.14
CA GLU A 181 9.81 -4.85 18.90
C GLU A 181 9.95 -6.33 18.53
N SER A 182 8.88 -6.97 18.08
CA SER A 182 8.89 -8.39 17.75
C SER A 182 8.89 -8.63 16.23
N VAL A 183 7.94 -8.08 15.48
CA VAL A 183 7.73 -8.43 14.06
C VAL A 183 8.77 -7.76 13.19
N TYR A 184 8.91 -6.44 13.28
CA TYR A 184 9.88 -5.72 12.44
C TYR A 184 11.31 -6.12 12.78
N ASN A 185 11.61 -6.36 14.06
CA ASN A 185 12.92 -6.85 14.48
C ASN A 185 13.21 -8.27 14.02
N VAL A 186 12.22 -9.15 13.87
CA VAL A 186 12.40 -10.48 13.25
C VAL A 186 12.67 -10.35 11.76
N CYS A 187 11.93 -9.50 11.06
CA CYS A 187 12.05 -9.31 9.62
C CYS A 187 13.37 -8.64 9.23
N ALA A 188 13.89 -7.73 10.05
CA ALA A 188 15.09 -6.95 9.72
C ALA A 188 16.40 -7.56 10.26
N ARG A 189 16.37 -8.79 10.79
CA ARG A 189 17.59 -9.51 11.21
C ARG A 189 18.48 -9.78 10.00
N ARG A 190 19.79 -9.73 10.21
CA ARG A 190 20.78 -10.08 9.18
C ARG A 190 20.62 -11.51 8.63
N THR A 191 20.05 -12.41 9.43
CA THR A 191 19.79 -13.80 9.03
C THR A 191 18.44 -14.00 8.34
N SER A 192 17.53 -13.02 8.42
CA SER A 192 16.22 -13.12 7.77
C SER A 192 16.35 -12.79 6.30
N HIS A 193 15.55 -13.48 5.49
CA HIS A 193 15.45 -13.24 4.04
C HIS A 193 14.32 -12.26 3.69
N VAL A 194 13.60 -11.73 4.69
CA VAL A 194 12.51 -10.79 4.48
C VAL A 194 13.06 -9.45 3.97
N LYS A 195 12.56 -9.03 2.81
CA LYS A 195 12.86 -7.74 2.18
C LYS A 195 11.88 -6.66 2.65
N SER A 196 10.60 -7.01 2.71
CA SER A 196 9.54 -6.05 3.01
C SER A 196 8.29 -6.70 3.56
N LEU A 197 7.50 -5.90 4.27
CA LEU A 197 6.13 -6.22 4.65
C LEU A 197 5.19 -5.18 4.04
N GLN A 198 4.09 -5.64 3.45
CA GLN A 198 2.99 -4.77 3.06
C GLN A 198 1.79 -5.06 3.96
N MET A 199 1.33 -4.08 4.70
CA MET A 199 0.09 -4.15 5.48
C MET A 199 -1.02 -3.54 4.65
N VAL A 200 -2.12 -4.27 4.50
CA VAL A 200 -3.24 -3.88 3.66
C VAL A 200 -4.51 -4.01 4.48
N SER A 201 -5.24 -2.90 4.63
CA SER A 201 -6.55 -2.87 5.28
C SER A 201 -7.59 -2.48 4.26
N ARG A 202 -8.67 -3.24 4.18
CA ARG A 202 -9.81 -2.97 3.31
C ARG A 202 -11.06 -2.79 4.16
N SER A 203 -11.76 -1.69 3.92
CA SER A 203 -13.08 -1.41 4.50
C SER A 203 -14.11 -1.58 3.38
N VAL A 204 -15.07 -2.48 3.62
CA VAL A 204 -16.21 -2.74 2.74
C VAL A 204 -17.50 -2.67 3.55
N PRO A 205 -18.67 -2.49 2.91
CA PRO A 205 -19.93 -2.59 3.61
C PRO A 205 -20.08 -3.96 4.27
N SER A 206 -20.54 -3.97 5.52
CA SER A 206 -20.85 -5.22 6.22
C SER A 206 -21.99 -5.94 5.54
N ASP A 207 -21.90 -7.27 5.48
CA ASP A 207 -23.00 -8.10 5.04
C ASP A 207 -24.07 -8.16 6.15
N LEU A 208 -25.17 -7.43 5.95
CA LEU A 208 -26.32 -7.42 6.85
C LEU A 208 -27.38 -8.47 6.47
N ASN A 209 -27.19 -9.23 5.39
CA ASN A 209 -28.13 -10.27 4.95
C ASN A 209 -28.44 -11.30 6.04
N PRO A 210 -27.50 -11.75 6.89
CA PRO A 210 -27.84 -12.67 8.00
C PRO A 210 -28.86 -12.08 8.98
N HIS A 211 -28.84 -10.77 9.22
CA HIS A 211 -29.81 -10.09 10.08
C HIS A 211 -31.18 -9.97 9.40
N GLU A 212 -31.20 -9.62 8.11
CA GLU A 212 -32.43 -9.55 7.31
C GLU A 212 -33.09 -10.92 7.16
N ALA A 213 -32.30 -11.96 6.87
CA ALA A 213 -32.75 -13.34 6.81
C ALA A 213 -33.27 -13.81 8.17
N TRP A 214 -32.58 -13.48 9.27
CA TRP A 214 -33.05 -13.79 10.60
C TRP A 214 -34.41 -13.14 10.90
N ILE A 215 -34.61 -11.86 10.56
CA ILE A 215 -35.93 -11.21 10.70
C ILE A 215 -36.96 -11.97 9.87
N THR A 216 -36.70 -12.15 8.58
CA THR A 216 -37.66 -12.72 7.63
C THR A 216 -38.06 -14.14 8.04
N GLU A 217 -37.08 -15.00 8.36
CA GLU A 217 -37.31 -16.39 8.72
C GLU A 217 -37.89 -16.55 10.12
N ARG A 218 -37.35 -15.82 11.12
CA ARG A 218 -37.80 -15.99 12.51
C ARG A 218 -39.12 -15.32 12.77
N VAL A 219 -39.41 -14.18 12.15
CA VAL A 219 -40.72 -13.53 12.26
C VAL A 219 -41.78 -14.38 11.57
N ALA A 220 -41.49 -14.93 10.38
CA ALA A 220 -42.41 -15.85 9.70
C ALA A 220 -42.67 -17.15 10.48
N ALA A 221 -41.72 -17.58 11.32
CA ALA A 221 -41.86 -18.75 12.17
C ALA A 221 -42.56 -18.48 13.52
N LEU A 222 -42.87 -17.23 13.87
CA LEU A 222 -43.61 -16.91 15.10
C LEU A 222 -45.10 -17.22 14.95
N ASP A 223 -45.74 -17.60 16.06
CA ASP A 223 -47.20 -17.66 16.17
C ASP A 223 -47.80 -16.28 15.81
N PRO A 224 -48.80 -16.17 14.91
CA PRO A 224 -49.35 -14.89 14.47
C PRO A 224 -49.79 -13.96 15.62
N ALA A 225 -50.33 -14.52 16.70
CA ALA A 225 -50.71 -13.73 17.87
C ALA A 225 -49.50 -13.16 18.64
N LEU A 226 -48.37 -13.86 18.64
CA LEU A 226 -47.11 -13.41 19.23
C LEU A 226 -46.40 -12.41 18.30
N ALA A 227 -46.45 -12.62 16.99
CA ALA A 227 -45.91 -11.69 15.99
C ALA A 227 -46.59 -10.32 16.10
N GLU A 228 -47.91 -10.26 16.23
CA GLU A 228 -48.62 -8.99 16.42
C GLU A 228 -48.22 -8.29 17.73
N ARG A 229 -48.02 -9.05 18.82
CA ARG A 229 -47.53 -8.50 20.10
C ARG A 229 -46.11 -7.95 20.01
N LEU A 230 -45.26 -8.53 19.17
CA LEU A 230 -43.86 -8.14 18.96
C LEU A 230 -43.66 -7.21 17.76
N ARG A 231 -44.75 -6.76 17.12
CA ARG A 231 -44.70 -5.91 15.93
C ARG A 231 -43.85 -4.65 16.13
N GLY A 232 -43.97 -4.00 17.29
CA GLY A 232 -43.16 -2.82 17.63
C GLY A 232 -41.65 -3.10 17.62
N PRO A 233 -41.15 -4.06 18.45
CA PRO A 233 -39.75 -4.47 18.42
C PRO A 233 -39.25 -4.96 17.05
N ILE A 234 -40.07 -5.67 16.27
CA ILE A 234 -39.68 -6.15 14.93
C ILE A 234 -39.44 -4.97 13.99
N ILE A 235 -40.37 -4.00 13.95
CA ILE A 235 -40.21 -2.79 13.14
C ILE A 235 -38.98 -2.00 13.61
N SER A 236 -38.84 -1.80 14.92
CA SER A 236 -37.70 -1.08 15.50
C SER A 236 -36.35 -1.74 15.16
N TYR A 237 -36.29 -3.07 15.09
CA TYR A 237 -35.07 -3.77 14.68
C TYR A 237 -34.81 -3.66 13.17
N GLY A 238 -35.86 -3.67 12.34
CA GLY A 238 -35.73 -3.37 10.90
C GLY A 238 -35.24 -1.95 10.65
N GLU A 239 -35.83 -0.96 11.33
CA GLU A 239 -35.38 0.44 11.30
C GLU A 239 -33.90 0.56 11.74
N LEU A 240 -33.48 -0.18 12.78
CA LEU A 240 -32.07 -0.22 13.20
C LEU A 240 -31.14 -0.77 12.11
N ILE A 241 -31.55 -1.80 11.37
CA ILE A 241 -30.75 -2.34 10.25
C ILE A 241 -30.60 -1.29 9.15
N ASP A 242 -31.68 -0.58 8.82
CA ASP A 242 -31.64 0.46 7.79
C ASP A 242 -30.81 1.68 8.24
N ASP A 243 -30.94 2.07 9.51
CA ASP A 243 -30.17 3.17 10.11
C ASP A 243 -28.67 2.86 10.21
N ILE A 244 -28.30 1.60 10.50
CA ILE A 244 -26.90 1.21 10.65
C ILE A 244 -26.23 0.87 9.31
N ARG A 245 -26.98 0.52 8.26
CA ARG A 245 -26.45 0.14 6.95
C ARG A 245 -25.41 1.11 6.37
N PRO A 246 -25.59 2.45 6.40
CA PRO A 246 -24.58 3.38 5.90
C PRO A 246 -23.28 3.34 6.71
N TYR A 247 -23.34 2.97 7.99
CA TYR A 247 -22.21 3.02 8.93
C TYR A 247 -21.57 1.65 9.18
N ALA A 248 -22.21 0.57 8.77
CA ALA A 248 -21.74 -0.79 9.02
C ALA A 248 -20.59 -1.15 8.08
N GLU A 249 -19.36 -1.10 8.58
CA GLU A 249 -18.14 -1.47 7.84
C GLU A 249 -17.55 -2.79 8.36
N ASP A 250 -17.15 -3.67 7.44
CA ASP A 250 -16.29 -4.81 7.74
C ASP A 250 -14.85 -4.45 7.37
N HIS A 251 -13.94 -4.60 8.34
CA HIS A 251 -12.53 -4.25 8.21
C HIS A 251 -11.68 -5.51 8.13
N ARG A 252 -11.10 -5.76 6.96
CA ARG A 252 -10.28 -6.95 6.69
C ARG A 252 -8.82 -6.55 6.51
N CYS A 253 -7.95 -7.19 7.28
CA CYS A 253 -6.52 -6.87 7.35
C CYS A 253 -5.67 -8.03 6.83
N TYR A 254 -4.77 -7.71 5.91
CA TYR A 254 -3.84 -8.64 5.28
C TYR A 254 -2.41 -8.16 5.41
N ILE A 255 -1.47 -9.09 5.52
CA ILE A 255 -0.04 -8.80 5.45
C ILE A 255 0.55 -9.59 4.29
N ALA A 256 1.13 -8.91 3.32
CA ALA A 256 1.96 -9.53 2.30
C ALA A 256 3.42 -9.53 2.77
N VAL A 257 4.00 -10.72 2.93
CA VAL A 257 5.41 -10.89 3.30
C VAL A 257 6.22 -11.03 2.01
N CYS A 258 7.23 -10.20 1.81
CA CYS A 258 8.12 -10.30 0.64
C CYS A 258 9.50 -10.79 1.05
N ILE A 259 9.95 -11.87 0.42
CA ILE A 259 11.24 -12.52 0.67
C ILE A 259 12.10 -12.34 -0.56
N GLY A 260 13.29 -11.74 -0.41
CA GLY A 260 14.16 -11.46 -1.55
C GLY A 260 14.78 -12.74 -2.13
N GLU A 261 14.83 -12.87 -3.46
CA GLU A 261 15.57 -13.95 -4.11
C GLU A 261 17.07 -13.64 -4.04
N THR A 262 17.71 -14.04 -2.95
CA THR A 262 19.14 -13.80 -2.73
C THR A 262 19.97 -15.07 -2.95
N PRO A 263 21.26 -14.96 -3.32
CA PRO A 263 22.15 -16.12 -3.40
C PRO A 263 22.23 -16.92 -2.09
N ALA A 264 22.07 -16.25 -0.95
CA ALA A 264 22.06 -16.89 0.37
C ALA A 264 20.82 -17.77 0.56
N LEU A 265 19.63 -17.26 0.20
CA LEU A 265 18.39 -18.02 0.21
C LEU A 265 18.49 -19.22 -0.73
N MET A 266 18.93 -19.01 -1.98
CA MET A 266 19.02 -20.09 -2.97
C MET A 266 20.00 -21.19 -2.54
N LYS A 267 21.12 -20.82 -1.91
CA LYS A 267 22.07 -21.79 -1.35
C LYS A 267 21.46 -22.61 -0.20
N GLN A 268 20.67 -21.97 0.66
CA GLN A 268 19.96 -22.65 1.76
C GLN A 268 18.88 -23.59 1.20
N ALA A 269 18.09 -23.12 0.24
CA ALA A 269 17.07 -23.90 -0.45
C ALA A 269 17.66 -25.13 -1.14
N ALA A 270 18.75 -24.97 -1.90
CA ALA A 270 19.43 -26.08 -2.58
C ALA A 270 19.94 -27.14 -1.60
N ARG A 271 20.45 -26.72 -0.43
CA ARG A 271 20.88 -27.64 0.64
C ARG A 271 19.70 -28.45 1.20
N LEU A 272 18.56 -27.80 1.44
CA LEU A 272 17.36 -28.45 1.97
C LEU A 272 16.76 -29.41 0.94
N ALA A 273 16.65 -28.97 -0.31
CA ALA A 273 16.19 -29.78 -1.44
C ALA A 273 17.04 -31.04 -1.60
N GLY A 274 18.37 -30.90 -1.65
CA GLY A 274 19.30 -32.03 -1.77
C GLY A 274 19.23 -33.02 -0.60
N SER A 275 19.00 -32.53 0.63
CA SER A 275 18.85 -33.41 1.80
C SER A 275 17.58 -34.27 1.79
N LYS A 276 16.54 -33.84 1.06
CA LYS A 276 15.23 -34.50 1.00
C LYS A 276 14.93 -35.13 -0.37
N GLY A 277 15.86 -35.05 -1.34
CA GLY A 277 15.62 -35.51 -2.71
C GLY A 277 14.48 -34.76 -3.42
N ALA A 278 14.19 -33.52 -3.01
CA ALA A 278 13.10 -32.72 -3.53
C ALA A 278 13.59 -31.73 -4.60
N ALA A 279 12.66 -31.18 -5.38
CA ALA A 279 12.93 -30.07 -6.31
C ALA A 279 13.41 -28.82 -5.55
N VAL A 280 14.13 -27.92 -6.25
CA VAL A 280 14.72 -26.71 -5.64
C VAL A 280 13.61 -25.78 -5.13
N GLU A 281 12.49 -25.73 -5.85
CA GLU A 281 11.26 -25.00 -5.55
C GLU A 281 10.69 -25.42 -4.19
N GLY A 282 10.63 -26.73 -3.92
CA GLY A 282 10.25 -27.26 -2.61
C GLY A 282 11.24 -26.85 -1.50
N GLY A 283 12.53 -26.77 -1.83
CA GLY A 283 13.55 -26.21 -0.93
C GLY A 283 13.34 -24.74 -0.61
N VAL A 284 12.98 -23.92 -1.61
CA VAL A 284 12.63 -22.50 -1.45
C VAL A 284 11.39 -22.35 -0.57
N ALA A 285 10.34 -23.12 -0.86
CA ALA A 285 9.10 -23.11 -0.07
C ALA A 285 9.32 -23.46 1.40
N LEU A 286 10.21 -24.42 1.70
CA LEU A 286 10.59 -24.74 3.09
C LEU A 286 11.24 -23.58 3.82
N VAL A 287 12.21 -22.87 3.20
CA VAL A 287 12.85 -21.69 3.81
C VAL A 287 11.81 -20.60 4.06
N ILE A 288 10.95 -20.36 3.07
CA ILE A 288 9.90 -19.35 3.16
C ILE A 288 8.90 -19.67 4.27
N ARG A 289 8.45 -20.93 4.37
CA ARG A 289 7.58 -21.40 5.45
C ARG A 289 8.18 -21.13 6.82
N ASP A 290 9.46 -21.41 7.00
CA ASP A 290 10.14 -21.22 8.29
C ASP A 290 10.25 -19.72 8.65
N GLU A 291 10.52 -18.84 7.68
CA GLU A 291 10.50 -17.38 7.87
C GLU A 291 9.09 -16.88 8.23
N VAL A 292 8.06 -17.33 7.51
CA VAL A 292 6.67 -16.94 7.77
C VAL A 292 6.20 -17.44 9.13
N ALA A 293 6.57 -18.66 9.54
CA ALA A 293 6.26 -19.19 10.86
C ALA A 293 6.92 -18.39 12.00
N ASN A 294 8.09 -17.76 11.75
CA ASN A 294 8.67 -16.82 12.71
C ASN A 294 7.83 -15.53 12.82
N ILE A 295 7.35 -15.00 11.69
CA ILE A 295 6.51 -13.80 11.64
C ILE A 295 5.15 -14.06 12.31
N GLN A 296 4.49 -15.18 12.01
CA GLN A 296 3.23 -15.55 12.64
C GLN A 296 3.36 -15.63 14.17
N ARG A 297 4.42 -16.27 14.67
CA ARG A 297 4.70 -16.32 16.11
C ARG A 297 4.97 -14.94 16.70
N ALA A 298 5.66 -14.05 15.98
CA ALA A 298 5.92 -12.69 16.43
C ALA A 298 4.62 -11.84 16.48
N LEU A 299 3.73 -12.00 15.50
CA LEU A 299 2.42 -11.35 15.48
C LEU A 299 1.56 -11.82 16.66
N GLN A 300 1.47 -13.13 16.88
CA GLN A 300 0.74 -13.70 18.01
C GLN A 300 1.32 -13.24 19.36
N ALA A 301 2.65 -13.19 19.49
CA ALA A 301 3.32 -12.68 20.67
C ALA A 301 3.07 -11.18 20.92
N SER A 302 2.73 -10.42 19.88
CA SER A 302 2.34 -9.00 19.97
C SER A 302 0.86 -8.78 20.30
N GLY A 303 0.12 -9.86 20.57
CA GLY A 303 -1.28 -9.79 20.96
C GLY A 303 -2.28 -9.73 19.79
N TYR A 304 -1.83 -9.86 18.54
CA TYR A 304 -2.72 -10.03 17.39
C TYR A 304 -3.48 -11.37 17.50
N GLY A 305 -4.68 -11.41 16.95
CA GLY A 305 -5.56 -12.57 17.02
C GLY A 305 -5.10 -13.70 16.11
N ARG A 306 -6.05 -14.27 15.38
CA ARG A 306 -5.76 -15.33 14.42
C ARG A 306 -4.91 -14.81 13.26
N VAL A 307 -3.85 -15.54 12.92
CA VAL A 307 -2.98 -15.25 11.77
C VAL A 307 -2.86 -16.50 10.90
N ASP A 308 -3.52 -16.50 9.75
CA ASP A 308 -3.53 -17.63 8.82
C ASP A 308 -2.74 -17.29 7.55
N VAL A 309 -1.92 -18.23 7.08
CA VAL A 309 -1.34 -18.16 5.73
C VAL A 309 -2.42 -18.53 4.73
N LEU A 310 -2.66 -17.69 3.72
CA LEU A 310 -3.66 -17.96 2.70
C LEU A 310 -3.10 -18.88 1.62
N GLY A 311 -3.82 -19.97 1.35
CA GLY A 311 -3.62 -20.80 0.16
C GLY A 311 -4.20 -20.13 -1.09
N GLU A 312 -4.07 -20.80 -2.24
CA GLU A 312 -4.38 -20.22 -3.56
C GLU A 312 -5.79 -19.62 -3.62
N GLN A 313 -6.82 -20.44 -3.38
CA GLN A 313 -8.22 -20.04 -3.49
C GLN A 313 -8.56 -18.81 -2.65
N ARG A 314 -8.10 -18.78 -1.39
CA ARG A 314 -8.38 -17.68 -0.46
C ARG A 314 -7.58 -16.42 -0.80
N ALA A 315 -6.33 -16.56 -1.25
CA ALA A 315 -5.56 -15.40 -1.71
C ALA A 315 -6.17 -14.80 -2.99
N CYS A 316 -6.60 -15.68 -3.90
CA CYS A 316 -7.23 -15.30 -5.16
C CYS A 316 -8.60 -14.65 -4.98
N SER A 317 -9.44 -15.16 -4.05
CA SER A 317 -10.72 -14.51 -3.70
C SER A 317 -10.51 -13.10 -3.15
N VAL A 318 -9.47 -12.92 -2.32
CA VAL A 318 -9.06 -11.61 -1.81
C VAL A 318 -8.64 -10.69 -2.96
N PHE A 319 -7.80 -11.14 -3.90
CA PHE A 319 -7.41 -10.31 -5.04
C PHE A 319 -8.63 -9.90 -5.89
N ARG A 320 -9.54 -10.83 -6.15
CA ARG A 320 -10.77 -10.59 -6.92
C ARG A 320 -11.66 -9.56 -6.23
N SER A 321 -11.97 -9.78 -4.96
CA SER A 321 -12.82 -8.89 -4.15
C SER A 321 -12.25 -7.49 -4.02
N PHE A 322 -10.91 -7.37 -3.99
CA PHE A 322 -10.27 -6.07 -3.93
C PHE A 322 -10.54 -5.22 -5.16
N ILE A 323 -10.60 -5.86 -6.34
CA ILE A 323 -10.86 -5.21 -7.63
C ILE A 323 -12.36 -5.04 -7.89
N ASN A 324 -13.16 -6.07 -7.57
CA ASN A 324 -14.61 -6.07 -7.69
C ASN A 324 -15.28 -6.25 -6.31
N PRO A 325 -15.77 -5.17 -5.68
CA PRO A 325 -16.44 -5.24 -4.38
C PRO A 325 -17.68 -6.14 -4.33
N THR A 326 -18.35 -6.40 -5.45
CA THR A 326 -19.51 -7.33 -5.49
C THR A 326 -19.10 -8.75 -5.17
N TYR A 327 -17.84 -9.11 -5.41
CA TYR A 327 -17.33 -10.45 -5.12
C TYR A 327 -17.04 -10.59 -3.62
N PRO A 328 -17.76 -11.45 -2.87
CA PRO A 328 -17.57 -11.61 -1.43
C PRO A 328 -16.18 -12.17 -1.09
N LEU A 329 -15.53 -11.61 -0.06
CA LEU A 329 -14.19 -12.03 0.35
C LEU A 329 -14.10 -13.51 0.76
N ASP A 330 -15.17 -14.00 1.40
CA ASP A 330 -15.24 -15.36 1.95
C ASP A 330 -15.63 -16.40 0.87
N GLN A 331 -16.06 -15.97 -0.33
CA GLN A 331 -16.36 -16.85 -1.47
C GLN A 331 -15.06 -17.23 -2.19
N HIS A 332 -14.44 -18.34 -1.79
CA HIS A 332 -13.14 -18.78 -2.33
C HIS A 332 -13.21 -20.05 -3.17
N GLU A 333 -14.35 -20.74 -3.19
CA GLU A 333 -14.52 -21.97 -3.96
C GLU A 333 -14.37 -21.71 -5.46
N GLY A 334 -13.60 -22.54 -6.15
CA GLY A 334 -13.40 -22.47 -7.60
C GLY A 334 -12.46 -21.38 -8.10
N VAL A 335 -12.10 -20.37 -7.27
CA VAL A 335 -11.20 -19.29 -7.69
C VAL A 335 -9.77 -19.80 -7.80
N ARG A 336 -9.14 -19.62 -8.97
CA ARG A 336 -7.73 -19.99 -9.23
C ARG A 336 -6.92 -18.77 -9.63
N TRP A 337 -5.60 -18.90 -9.63
CA TRP A 337 -4.73 -17.82 -10.09
C TRP A 337 -5.09 -17.34 -11.51
N GLU A 338 -5.53 -18.24 -12.37
CA GLU A 338 -5.93 -17.96 -13.76
C GLU A 338 -7.24 -17.16 -13.87
N THR A 339 -8.15 -17.28 -12.89
CA THR A 339 -9.50 -16.70 -12.93
C THR A 339 -9.75 -15.63 -11.86
N CYS A 340 -8.73 -15.30 -11.06
CA CYS A 340 -8.87 -14.39 -9.92
C CYS A 340 -8.97 -12.90 -10.30
N PHE A 341 -8.57 -12.53 -11.52
CA PHE A 341 -8.64 -11.14 -11.96
C PHE A 341 -9.94 -10.91 -12.75
N PRO A 342 -10.82 -10.01 -12.30
CA PRO A 342 -12.00 -9.65 -13.08
C PRO A 342 -11.61 -8.79 -14.28
N SER A 343 -12.46 -8.75 -15.29
CA SER A 343 -12.33 -7.84 -16.42
C SER A 343 -12.39 -6.38 -15.97
N TYR A 344 -11.55 -5.53 -16.57
CA TYR A 344 -11.53 -4.11 -16.24
C TYR A 344 -11.08 -3.23 -17.40
N VAL A 345 -11.50 -1.97 -17.34
CA VAL A 345 -11.07 -0.89 -18.25
C VAL A 345 -10.39 0.22 -17.46
N GLY A 346 -9.11 0.48 -17.74
CA GLY A 346 -8.34 1.58 -17.18
C GLY A 346 -8.61 2.89 -17.91
N THR A 347 -9.49 3.73 -17.37
CA THR A 347 -9.76 5.08 -17.91
C THR A 347 -8.71 6.09 -17.42
N PRO A 348 -8.71 7.35 -17.91
CA PRO A 348 -7.87 8.40 -17.36
C PRO A 348 -8.11 8.70 -15.88
N GLU A 349 -9.35 8.55 -15.41
CA GLU A 349 -9.77 9.00 -14.07
C GLU A 349 -9.96 7.87 -13.07
N ALA A 350 -10.23 6.64 -13.52
CA ALA A 350 -10.48 5.46 -12.68
C ALA A 350 -10.26 4.12 -13.42
N ILE A 351 -10.16 3.02 -12.68
CA ILE A 351 -10.45 1.68 -13.22
C ILE A 351 -11.95 1.46 -13.15
N VAL A 352 -12.53 0.95 -14.22
CA VAL A 352 -13.94 0.55 -14.27
C VAL A 352 -14.02 -0.98 -14.34
N VAL A 353 -14.79 -1.58 -13.44
CA VAL A 353 -14.99 -3.03 -13.33
C VAL A 353 -16.50 -3.28 -13.33
N ARG A 354 -17.00 -4.16 -14.20
CA ARG A 354 -18.41 -4.54 -14.15
C ARG A 354 -18.65 -5.42 -12.92
N ALA A 355 -19.69 -5.14 -12.13
CA ALA A 355 -20.03 -5.94 -10.95
C ALA A 355 -20.27 -7.41 -11.32
N ASP A 356 -21.03 -7.64 -12.40
CA ASP A 356 -21.31 -8.95 -12.97
C ASP A 356 -21.09 -8.89 -14.49
N PRO A 357 -20.14 -9.67 -15.07
CA PRO A 357 -19.92 -9.73 -16.51
C PRO A 357 -21.17 -10.11 -17.30
N ASP A 358 -22.02 -10.98 -16.75
CA ASP A 358 -23.17 -11.57 -17.44
C ASP A 358 -24.39 -10.63 -17.47
N ASP A 359 -24.43 -9.63 -16.59
CA ASP A 359 -25.50 -8.64 -16.50
C ASP A 359 -25.03 -7.27 -17.02
N PRO A 360 -25.46 -6.84 -18.23
CA PRO A 360 -25.11 -5.54 -18.79
C PRO A 360 -25.66 -4.35 -18.00
N GLU A 361 -26.72 -4.55 -17.21
CA GLU A 361 -27.34 -3.50 -16.38
C GLU A 361 -26.70 -3.41 -14.99
N ALA A 362 -25.81 -4.35 -14.64
CA ALA A 362 -25.13 -4.34 -13.35
C ALA A 362 -24.25 -3.10 -13.19
N VAL A 363 -24.26 -2.56 -11.96
CA VAL A 363 -23.46 -1.39 -11.56
C VAL A 363 -21.98 -1.62 -11.92
N ALA A 364 -21.35 -0.61 -12.50
CA ALA A 364 -19.92 -0.63 -12.75
C ALA A 364 -19.18 0.04 -11.57
N TRP A 365 -18.20 -0.64 -11.00
CA TRP A 365 -17.39 -0.08 -9.94
C TRP A 365 -16.28 0.81 -10.50
N HIS A 366 -16.26 2.06 -10.06
CA HIS A 366 -15.23 3.03 -10.39
C HIS A 366 -14.21 3.11 -9.25
N THR A 367 -12.97 2.68 -9.50
CA THR A 367 -11.90 2.70 -8.51
C THR A 367 -10.80 3.69 -8.86
N ARG A 368 -10.57 4.65 -7.97
CA ARG A 368 -9.46 5.61 -8.03
C ARG A 368 -8.39 5.20 -7.05
N VAL A 369 -7.15 5.53 -7.40
CA VAL A 369 -5.98 5.17 -6.58
C VAL A 369 -5.14 6.42 -6.38
N ALA A 370 -4.79 6.68 -5.13
CA ALA A 370 -3.85 7.71 -4.72
C ALA A 370 -2.61 7.11 -4.09
N THR A 371 -1.52 7.86 -4.17
CA THR A 371 -0.31 7.61 -3.37
C THR A 371 -0.15 8.75 -2.38
N VAL A 372 0.37 8.46 -1.19
CA VAL A 372 0.75 9.50 -0.23
C VAL A 372 2.22 9.85 -0.43
N PRO A 373 2.54 11.05 -0.93
CA PRO A 373 3.94 11.46 -1.06
C PRO A 373 4.55 11.59 0.33
N PRO A 374 5.77 11.08 0.59
CA PRO A 374 6.39 11.18 1.91
C PRO A 374 6.58 12.63 2.40
N GLY A 375 6.69 13.59 1.48
CA GLY A 375 6.76 15.02 1.79
C GLY A 375 5.43 15.68 2.15
N LYS A 376 4.32 14.94 2.09
CA LYS A 376 2.95 15.43 2.35
C LYS A 376 2.36 14.89 3.64
N VAL A 377 3.13 14.14 4.41
CA VAL A 377 2.82 13.88 5.82
C VAL A 377 3.39 15.05 6.62
N ALA A 378 2.56 15.67 7.46
CA ALA A 378 2.99 16.79 8.28
C ALA A 378 4.13 16.34 9.22
N PRO A 379 5.16 17.17 9.43
CA PRO A 379 6.25 16.86 10.34
C PRO A 379 5.80 17.10 11.79
N VAL A 380 4.85 16.31 12.27
CA VAL A 380 4.34 16.36 13.64
C VAL A 380 4.60 15.03 14.36
N PRO A 381 4.66 14.99 15.70
CA PRO A 381 4.69 13.73 16.44
C PRO A 381 3.39 12.94 16.19
N LEU A 382 3.50 11.83 15.50
CA LEU A 382 2.40 10.93 15.18
C LEU A 382 2.30 9.84 16.25
N GLY A 383 1.12 9.68 16.83
CA GLY A 383 0.81 8.61 17.75
C GLY A 383 0.59 7.26 17.05
N PRO A 384 0.41 6.17 17.83
CA PRO A 384 0.16 4.83 17.31
C PRO A 384 -1.06 4.77 16.37
N ALA A 385 -2.18 5.37 16.78
CA ALA A 385 -3.46 5.35 16.06
C ALA A 385 -3.63 6.49 15.02
N TRP A 386 -2.54 7.10 14.54
CA TRP A 386 -2.63 8.28 13.67
C TRP A 386 -3.34 8.06 12.32
N LEU A 387 -3.48 6.80 11.87
CA LEU A 387 -4.22 6.43 10.66
C LEU A 387 -5.68 6.02 10.95
N ALA A 388 -6.12 6.03 12.20
CA ALA A 388 -7.48 5.61 12.58
C ALA A 388 -8.59 6.37 11.81
N PRO A 389 -8.50 7.71 11.58
CA PRO A 389 -9.52 8.41 10.79
C PRO A 389 -9.70 7.84 9.38
N MET A 390 -8.62 7.44 8.72
CA MET A 390 -8.71 6.80 7.40
C MET A 390 -9.19 5.35 7.45
N LEU A 391 -9.00 4.65 8.56
CA LEU A 391 -9.35 3.24 8.71
C LEU A 391 -10.82 3.05 9.05
N THR A 392 -11.34 3.79 10.03
CA THR A 392 -12.71 3.63 10.57
C THR A 392 -13.50 4.94 10.65
N GLY A 393 -12.85 6.11 10.48
CA GLY A 393 -13.48 7.43 10.64
C GLY A 393 -13.91 8.11 9.34
N VAL A 394 -14.01 7.37 8.23
CA VAL A 394 -14.45 7.97 6.95
C VAL A 394 -15.96 8.04 6.93
N GLU A 395 -16.50 9.22 6.64
CA GLU A 395 -17.94 9.43 6.54
C GLU A 395 -18.57 8.53 5.46
N PRO A 396 -19.80 8.03 5.70
CA PRO A 396 -20.51 7.27 4.69
C PRO A 396 -21.04 8.18 3.57
N ASP A 397 -21.45 7.58 2.46
CA ASP A 397 -22.27 8.27 1.46
C ASP A 397 -23.71 8.33 1.96
N GLU A 398 -24.28 9.54 2.02
CA GLU A 398 -25.68 9.75 2.41
C GLU A 398 -26.67 9.20 1.35
N GLY A 399 -26.17 8.81 0.18
CA GLY A 399 -26.98 8.39 -0.96
C GLY A 399 -27.71 9.57 -1.61
N ASP A 400 -28.55 9.26 -2.60
CA ASP A 400 -29.45 10.24 -3.22
C ASP A 400 -30.87 9.66 -3.30
N PRO A 401 -31.80 10.15 -2.46
CA PRO A 401 -33.18 9.66 -2.46
C PRO A 401 -33.96 10.05 -3.73
N THR A 402 -33.51 11.05 -4.50
CA THR A 402 -34.14 11.45 -5.76
C THR A 402 -33.77 10.52 -6.91
N GLU A 403 -32.57 9.96 -6.88
CA GLU A 403 -32.07 8.98 -7.86
C GLU A 403 -32.24 7.52 -7.38
N GLY A 404 -32.75 7.31 -6.17
CA GLY A 404 -32.95 5.99 -5.58
C GLY A 404 -31.65 5.28 -5.18
N VAL A 405 -30.56 6.04 -5.00
CA VAL A 405 -29.25 5.52 -4.62
C VAL A 405 -29.22 5.36 -3.10
N PRO A 406 -29.11 4.13 -2.55
CA PRO A 406 -29.13 3.93 -1.11
C PRO A 406 -27.86 4.50 -0.46
N PRO A 407 -27.93 4.93 0.81
CA PRO A 407 -26.73 5.23 1.59
C PRO A 407 -25.79 4.02 1.65
N SER A 408 -24.49 4.27 1.63
CA SER A 408 -23.49 3.19 1.65
C SER A 408 -22.21 3.63 2.35
N PRO A 409 -21.54 2.74 3.08
CA PRO A 409 -20.19 2.99 3.56
C PRO A 409 -19.21 3.26 2.40
N THR A 410 -18.18 4.06 2.67
CA THR A 410 -17.16 4.41 1.67
C THR A 410 -16.17 3.26 1.49
N ILE A 411 -16.23 2.56 0.35
CA ILE A 411 -15.33 1.45 0.04
C ILE A 411 -13.92 1.96 -0.18
N ARG A 412 -12.97 1.46 0.61
CA ARG A 412 -11.58 1.91 0.54
C ARG A 412 -10.59 0.82 0.92
N THR A 413 -9.37 0.99 0.46
CA THR A 413 -8.24 0.12 0.83
C THR A 413 -7.02 0.98 1.08
N LEU A 414 -6.39 0.79 2.24
CA LEU A 414 -5.13 1.39 2.62
C LEU A 414 -4.04 0.34 2.56
N ALA A 415 -3.00 0.58 1.76
CA ALA A 415 -1.84 -0.29 1.65
C ALA A 415 -0.57 0.46 2.06
N VAL A 416 0.07 0.00 3.13
CA VAL A 416 1.35 0.52 3.63
C VAL A 416 2.42 -0.53 3.42
N ARG A 417 3.36 -0.26 2.51
CA ARG A 417 4.55 -1.09 2.30
C ARG A 417 5.71 -0.53 3.09
N MET A 418 6.41 -1.41 3.80
CA MET A 418 7.63 -1.15 4.56
C MET A 418 8.76 -2.02 4.02
N ASP A 419 9.77 -1.38 3.42
CA ASP A 419 11.00 -2.04 3.00
C ASP A 419 12.06 -1.89 4.11
N PHE A 420 12.63 -3.01 4.55
CA PHE A 420 13.61 -3.01 5.63
C PHE A 420 15.00 -2.63 5.12
N VAL A 421 15.65 -1.72 5.84
CA VAL A 421 17.02 -1.30 5.58
C VAL A 421 17.94 -1.94 6.62
N PRO A 422 19.02 -2.62 6.20
CA PRO A 422 20.02 -3.16 7.10
C PRO A 422 20.52 -2.12 8.11
N ALA A 423 20.70 -2.54 9.36
CA ALA A 423 20.95 -1.63 10.48
C ALA A 423 22.26 -0.82 10.33
N ASP A 424 23.30 -1.41 9.75
CA ASP A 424 24.57 -0.75 9.45
C ASP A 424 24.40 0.42 8.47
N ARG A 425 23.64 0.18 7.38
CA ARG A 425 23.31 1.21 6.39
C ARG A 425 22.40 2.28 6.96
N ALA A 426 21.37 1.87 7.71
CA ALA A 426 20.46 2.80 8.38
C ALA A 426 21.22 3.74 9.33
N ARG A 427 22.17 3.21 10.13
CA ARG A 427 23.04 4.01 11.00
C ARG A 427 23.90 5.02 10.23
N GLN A 428 24.53 4.61 9.13
CA GLN A 428 25.35 5.51 8.31
C GLN A 428 24.53 6.67 7.75
N VAL A 429 23.33 6.38 7.25
CA VAL A 429 22.39 7.39 6.74
C VAL A 429 21.95 8.34 7.86
N ALA A 430 21.55 7.80 9.02
CA ALA A 430 21.15 8.59 10.17
C ALA A 430 22.27 9.52 10.68
N LYS A 431 23.51 9.01 10.75
CA LYS A 431 24.69 9.82 11.10
C LYS A 431 24.87 10.99 10.12
N LYS A 432 24.79 10.71 8.81
CA LYS A 432 24.91 11.74 7.77
C LYS A 432 23.81 12.79 7.88
N HIS A 433 22.56 12.37 8.11
CA HIS A 433 21.43 13.29 8.26
C HIS A 433 21.61 14.19 9.48
N ARG A 434 21.96 13.63 10.63
CA ARG A 434 22.25 14.40 11.85
C ARG A 434 23.36 15.43 11.66
N THR A 435 24.44 15.07 10.95
CA THR A 435 25.53 16.02 10.66
C THR A 435 25.07 17.12 9.71
N SER A 436 24.29 16.79 8.68
CA SER A 436 23.78 17.76 7.71
C SER A 436 22.80 18.74 8.36
N ASP A 437 21.87 18.26 9.18
CA ASP A 437 20.88 19.09 9.87
C ASP A 437 21.56 20.01 10.89
N ALA A 438 22.54 19.51 11.64
CA ALA A 438 23.34 20.32 12.55
C ALA A 438 24.14 21.42 11.82
N ALA A 439 24.70 21.11 10.65
CA ALA A 439 25.40 22.09 9.83
C ALA A 439 24.45 23.16 9.27
N ALA A 440 23.27 22.76 8.80
CA ALA A 440 22.26 23.69 8.29
C ALA A 440 21.73 24.62 9.39
N ALA A 441 21.54 24.11 10.61
CA ALA A 441 21.15 24.91 11.77
C ALA A 441 22.21 25.96 12.11
N LEU A 442 23.49 25.58 12.16
CA LEU A 442 24.60 26.50 12.39
C LEU A 442 24.70 27.57 11.28
N GLU A 443 24.50 27.19 10.02
CA GLU A 443 24.53 28.11 8.89
C GLU A 443 23.34 29.10 8.91
N ALA A 444 22.17 28.66 9.35
CA ALA A 444 21.00 29.51 9.53
C ALA A 444 21.19 30.51 10.68
N GLU A 445 21.75 30.05 11.81
CA GLU A 445 22.10 30.88 12.96
C GLU A 445 23.13 31.95 12.59
N GLN A 446 24.21 31.57 11.89
CA GLN A 446 25.23 32.50 11.39
C GLN A 446 24.67 33.56 10.43
N ARG A 447 23.61 33.23 9.70
CA ARG A 447 22.93 34.15 8.77
C ARG A 447 21.81 34.97 9.42
N GLY A 448 21.55 34.80 10.72
CA GLY A 448 20.47 35.48 11.44
C GLY A 448 19.08 35.20 10.86
N ARG A 449 18.87 34.04 10.22
CA ARG A 449 17.56 33.66 9.67
C ARG A 449 16.64 33.21 10.79
N ILE A 450 15.45 33.80 10.85
CA ILE A 450 14.38 33.36 11.75
C ILE A 450 13.75 32.10 11.14
N SER A 451 13.75 31.01 11.91
CA SER A 451 13.15 29.72 11.50
C SER A 451 11.63 29.76 11.62
N ASP A 452 10.96 28.99 10.76
CA ASP A 452 9.51 28.74 10.78
C ASP A 452 9.14 27.53 11.67
N GLY A 453 10.10 26.97 12.42
CA GLY A 453 9.92 25.76 13.22
C GLY A 453 10.20 24.46 12.46
N THR A 454 10.24 24.49 11.13
CA THR A 454 10.47 23.29 10.31
C THR A 454 11.88 22.73 10.54
N SER A 455 12.87 23.61 10.64
CA SER A 455 14.28 23.21 10.80
C SER A 455 14.52 22.54 12.16
N GLU A 456 13.89 23.03 13.21
CA GLU A 456 13.95 22.48 14.57
C GLU A 456 13.33 21.08 14.63
N VAL A 457 12.16 20.91 14.02
CA VAL A 457 11.50 19.60 13.94
C VAL A 457 12.34 18.60 13.15
N MET A 458 12.95 19.02 12.04
CA MET A 458 13.84 18.17 11.25
C MET A 458 15.07 17.71 12.05
N ALA A 459 15.66 18.60 12.84
CA ALA A 459 16.79 18.29 13.71
C ALA A 459 16.39 17.33 14.84
N ASP A 460 15.22 17.53 15.47
CA ASP A 460 14.69 16.61 16.50
C ASP A 460 14.42 15.21 15.92
N ALA A 461 13.79 15.13 14.74
CA ALA A 461 13.54 13.86 14.05
C ALA A 461 14.85 13.08 13.77
N SER A 462 15.90 13.77 13.32
CA SER A 462 17.22 13.15 13.10
C SER A 462 17.90 12.72 14.40
N ALA A 463 17.75 13.51 15.47
CA ALA A 463 18.29 13.17 16.79
C ALA A 463 17.62 11.90 17.34
N ARG A 464 16.28 11.82 17.27
CA ARG A 464 15.49 10.65 17.66
C ARG A 464 15.87 9.43 16.83
N ARG A 465 15.94 9.55 15.51
CA ARG A 465 16.36 8.44 14.63
C ARG A 465 17.76 7.93 14.96
N ALA A 466 18.71 8.83 15.25
CA ALA A 466 20.06 8.43 15.62
C ALA A 466 20.09 7.70 16.98
N GLN A 467 19.20 8.07 17.91
CA GLN A 467 19.02 7.38 19.19
C GLN A 467 18.36 6.01 18.99
N ASP A 468 17.31 5.93 18.18
CA ASP A 468 16.61 4.69 17.86
C ASP A 468 17.53 3.69 17.16
N LEU A 469 18.40 4.15 16.25
CA LEU A 469 19.33 3.28 15.53
C LEU A 469 20.66 3.04 16.27
N LYS A 470 20.76 3.43 17.55
CA LYS A 470 21.97 3.18 18.36
C LYS A 470 22.25 1.68 18.44
N GLU A 471 23.53 1.30 18.46
CA GLU A 471 23.91 -0.10 18.62
C GLU A 471 23.31 -0.68 19.92
N GLY A 472 22.71 -1.86 19.81
CA GLY A 472 22.03 -2.53 20.92
C GLY A 472 20.58 -2.10 21.17
N SER A 473 20.03 -1.13 20.41
CA SER A 473 18.63 -0.69 20.56
C SER A 473 17.60 -1.69 20.03
N GLY A 474 18.02 -2.60 19.14
CA GLY A 474 17.15 -3.56 18.46
C GLY A 474 16.37 -2.99 17.28
N TYR A 475 16.30 -1.67 17.08
CA TYR A 475 15.54 -1.06 15.98
C TYR A 475 16.30 -1.06 14.65
N HIS A 476 15.53 -1.07 13.56
CA HIS A 476 16.02 -1.12 12.20
C HIS A 476 15.50 0.06 11.37
N GLY A 477 16.17 0.35 10.26
CA GLY A 477 15.70 1.36 9.31
C GLY A 477 14.55 0.80 8.48
N VAL A 478 13.55 1.62 8.21
CA VAL A 478 12.42 1.28 7.32
C VAL A 478 12.21 2.41 6.33
N ILE A 479 11.91 2.04 5.09
CA ILE A 479 11.43 2.95 4.06
C ILE A 479 10.00 2.58 3.76
N TRP A 480 9.09 3.53 3.89
CA TRP A 480 7.67 3.27 3.72
C TRP A 480 7.13 3.90 2.43
N SER A 481 6.06 3.32 1.92
CA SER A 481 5.20 3.89 0.89
C SER A 481 3.75 3.55 1.21
N MET A 482 2.84 4.47 0.88
CA MET A 482 1.43 4.30 1.18
C MET A 482 0.60 4.60 -0.06
N SER A 483 -0.33 3.70 -0.36
CA SER A 483 -1.29 3.82 -1.44
C SER A 483 -2.69 3.61 -0.90
N VAL A 484 -3.64 4.33 -1.47
CA VAL A 484 -5.05 4.32 -1.08
C VAL A 484 -5.86 4.07 -2.33
N SER A 485 -6.77 3.10 -2.32
CA SER A 485 -7.80 2.99 -3.36
C SER A 485 -9.17 3.29 -2.77
N VAL A 486 -9.99 3.96 -3.56
CA VAL A 486 -11.36 4.35 -3.22
C VAL A 486 -12.26 3.92 -4.35
N THR A 487 -13.36 3.26 -4.02
CA THR A 487 -14.29 2.68 -4.99
C THR A 487 -15.69 3.27 -4.80
N GLY A 488 -16.30 3.71 -5.89
CA GLY A 488 -17.68 4.22 -5.95
C GLY A 488 -18.50 3.48 -7.01
N ARG A 489 -19.83 3.62 -6.94
CA ARG A 489 -20.81 2.95 -7.83
C ARG A 489 -20.93 3.60 -9.20
N ASP A 490 -20.50 4.84 -9.30
CA ASP A 490 -20.50 5.64 -10.50
C ASP A 490 -19.35 6.67 -10.42
N PRO A 491 -19.05 7.41 -11.50
CA PRO A 491 -17.98 8.40 -11.49
C PRO A 491 -18.15 9.49 -10.41
N ASP A 492 -19.37 9.96 -10.18
CA ASP A 492 -19.66 11.07 -9.26
C ASP A 492 -19.60 10.61 -7.80
N ASP A 493 -20.14 9.42 -7.48
CA ASP A 493 -19.99 8.76 -6.18
C ASP A 493 -18.52 8.50 -5.88
N CYS A 494 -17.74 8.05 -6.87
CA CYS A 494 -16.30 7.86 -6.71
C CYS A 494 -15.58 9.18 -6.35
N ASP A 495 -15.94 10.28 -6.99
CA ASP A 495 -15.36 11.60 -6.71
C ASP A 495 -15.76 12.14 -5.32
N ARG A 496 -17.02 11.97 -4.90
CA ARG A 496 -17.45 12.28 -3.53
C ARG A 496 -16.71 11.42 -2.50
N ALA A 497 -16.56 10.12 -2.76
CA ALA A 497 -15.82 9.21 -1.91
C ALA A 497 -14.34 9.61 -1.79
N CYS A 498 -13.73 10.08 -2.88
CA CYS A 498 -12.37 10.61 -2.86
C CYS A 498 -12.24 11.85 -1.96
N ALA A 499 -13.25 12.73 -1.94
CA ALA A 499 -13.28 13.90 -1.06
C ALA A 499 -13.41 13.51 0.42
N ARG A 500 -14.29 12.55 0.76
CA ARG A 500 -14.44 12.02 2.13
C ARG A 500 -13.15 11.39 2.64
N VAL A 501 -12.47 10.60 1.82
CA VAL A 501 -11.19 9.99 2.17
C VAL A 501 -10.07 11.03 2.28
N ALA A 502 -10.10 12.11 1.48
CA ALA A 502 -9.15 13.21 1.62
C ALA A 502 -9.34 13.97 2.94
N ALA A 503 -10.58 14.21 3.37
CA ALA A 503 -10.88 14.83 4.67
C ALA A 503 -10.34 13.97 5.84
N ALA A 504 -10.59 12.66 5.80
CA ALA A 504 -10.04 11.74 6.80
C ALA A 504 -8.49 11.65 6.76
N ALA A 505 -7.89 11.87 5.59
CA ALA A 505 -6.44 11.93 5.45
C ALA A 505 -5.86 13.19 6.11
N ASP A 506 -6.53 14.34 5.99
CA ASP A 506 -6.14 15.58 6.67
C ASP A 506 -6.13 15.41 8.20
N GLU A 507 -7.14 14.73 8.76
CA GLU A 507 -7.18 14.35 10.19
C GLU A 507 -6.06 13.39 10.59
N SER A 508 -5.59 12.58 9.63
CA SER A 508 -4.43 11.71 9.78
C SER A 508 -3.11 12.42 9.46
N ALA A 509 -3.05 13.75 9.53
CA ALA A 509 -1.86 14.56 9.26
C ALA A 509 -1.26 14.37 7.83
N ILE A 510 -2.07 13.92 6.88
CA ILE A 510 -1.70 13.76 5.46
C ILE A 510 -2.31 14.92 4.68
N THR A 511 -1.47 15.92 4.38
CA THR A 511 -1.89 17.17 3.72
C THR A 511 -2.28 17.05 2.24
N GLU A 512 -1.93 15.94 1.58
CA GLU A 512 -2.26 15.74 0.17
C GLU A 512 -2.24 14.26 -0.20
N LEU A 513 -3.36 13.77 -0.73
CA LEU A 513 -3.43 12.52 -1.47
C LEU A 513 -3.18 12.80 -2.96
N ARG A 514 -2.13 12.19 -3.52
CA ARG A 514 -1.83 12.34 -4.95
C ARG A 514 -2.55 11.25 -5.74
N TRP A 515 -3.72 11.60 -6.25
CA TRP A 515 -4.47 10.78 -7.21
C TRP A 515 -3.64 10.52 -8.47
N ARG A 516 -3.64 9.27 -8.92
CA ARG A 516 -3.09 8.85 -10.19
C ARG A 516 -3.86 9.47 -11.35
N LYS A 517 -3.26 9.48 -12.54
CA LYS A 517 -3.88 10.03 -13.76
C LYS A 517 -3.48 9.18 -14.94
N GLY A 518 -4.43 8.42 -15.47
CA GLY A 518 -4.24 7.51 -16.58
C GLY A 518 -3.50 6.21 -16.26
N ASP A 519 -3.08 6.00 -15.01
CA ASP A 519 -2.39 4.79 -14.58
C ASP A 519 -3.00 4.15 -13.33
N HIS A 520 -4.31 4.32 -13.15
CA HIS A 520 -5.07 3.68 -12.09
C HIS A 520 -4.98 2.15 -12.19
N ASP A 521 -5.05 1.60 -13.41
CA ASP A 521 -4.87 0.18 -13.74
C ASP A 521 -3.56 -0.40 -13.21
N ILE A 522 -2.48 0.39 -13.25
CA ILE A 522 -1.20 0.01 -12.64
C ILE A 522 -1.25 0.14 -11.12
N ALA A 523 -1.74 1.28 -10.65
CA ALA A 523 -1.67 1.62 -9.24
C ALA A 523 -2.58 0.75 -8.37
N MET A 524 -3.63 0.18 -8.91
CA MET A 524 -4.51 -0.76 -8.20
C MET A 524 -3.75 -1.99 -7.70
N PHE A 525 -2.76 -2.48 -8.46
CA PHE A 525 -1.91 -3.58 -7.99
C PHE A 525 -1.00 -3.19 -6.81
N TRP A 526 -0.91 -1.90 -6.45
CA TRP A 526 -0.21 -1.45 -5.24
C TRP A 526 -1.10 -1.54 -3.99
N THR A 527 -2.42 -1.63 -4.17
CA THR A 527 -3.38 -1.80 -3.05
C THR A 527 -3.79 -3.25 -2.84
N LEU A 528 -3.45 -4.15 -3.77
CA LEU A 528 -3.55 -5.60 -3.55
C LEU A 528 -2.46 -6.10 -2.58
N PRO A 529 -2.75 -7.11 -1.73
CA PRO A 529 -1.78 -7.70 -0.82
C PRO A 529 -0.78 -8.63 -1.56
N MET A 530 -0.01 -8.08 -2.49
CA MET A 530 0.97 -8.81 -3.31
C MET A 530 2.43 -8.42 -3.03
N GLY A 531 2.66 -7.54 -2.06
CA GLY A 531 3.98 -7.00 -1.78
C GLY A 531 4.45 -6.01 -2.83
N ARG A 532 3.53 -5.32 -3.51
CA ARG A 532 3.80 -4.36 -4.59
C ARG A 532 3.64 -2.92 -4.09
N GLY A 533 3.98 -1.96 -4.95
CA GLY A 533 4.07 -0.55 -4.61
C GLY A 533 5.53 -0.12 -4.42
N LEU A 534 5.89 1.03 -4.97
CA LEU A 534 7.26 1.56 -4.93
C LEU A 534 7.50 2.32 -3.62
N ALA A 535 8.40 1.83 -2.76
CA ALA A 535 9.22 2.75 -2.00
C ALA A 535 10.17 3.42 -3.00
N THR A 536 9.91 4.67 -3.35
CA THR A 536 10.70 5.43 -4.32
C THR A 536 12.03 5.88 -3.70
N THR A 537 12.94 4.93 -3.41
CA THR A 537 14.29 5.26 -2.94
C THR A 537 15.35 4.44 -3.66
N ARG A 538 16.58 4.97 -3.71
CA ARG A 538 17.74 4.27 -4.28
C ARG A 538 18.09 2.99 -3.52
N TYR A 539 17.65 2.86 -2.27
CA TYR A 539 18.01 1.74 -1.39
C TYR A 539 17.07 0.54 -1.52
N THR A 540 15.92 0.73 -2.18
CA THR A 540 14.89 -0.30 -2.39
C THR A 540 14.89 -0.84 -3.83
N ARG A 541 15.66 -0.23 -4.75
CA ARG A 541 15.92 -0.71 -6.11
C ARG A 541 17.13 -1.64 -6.19
#